data_AF-A0A8S3QR11-F1
#
_entry.id   AF-A0A8S3QR11-F1
#
_cell.length_a   1.000
_cell.length_b   1.000
_cell.length_c   1.000
_cell.angle_alpha   90.00
_cell.angle_beta   90.00
_cell.angle_gamma   90.00
#
_symmetry.space_group_name_H-M   'P 1'
#
loop_
_entity.id
_entity.type
_entity.pdbx_description
1 polymer ?
#
loop_
_entity_poly.entity_id
_entity_poly.type
_entity_poly.pdbx_seq_one_letter_code
_entity_poly.pdbx_strand_id
1 'polypeptide(L)'
;MRAFPINYCTRRKQVLLLLCCLVILYGFKLHVEDDVQFNFININGNEKCEIPKVNPFDESILPFFWKPNPIVCSENTELVYIDDDEMIHINKNRTKGKHIECYYQSVIRKEQSDDKILFGTSVWFNESRSAMMESDFAKVVCVFEGKNIYERLHYHIKKKQKYFKSDNDSFSVLLFGVDSMSRLAAIRELPKTLTYLEKHLALMFLMVIQK
;
A
#
# COMPACT_ATOMS: atom_id res chain seq x y z
N MET A 1 17.30 -75.71 -5.91
CA MET A 1 16.63 -74.54 -5.32
C MET A 1 17.67 -73.57 -4.78
N ARG A 2 17.82 -72.38 -5.37
CA ARG A 2 18.47 -71.21 -4.73
C ARG A 2 17.71 -69.97 -5.19
N ALA A 3 16.99 -69.35 -4.27
CA ALA A 3 16.28 -68.09 -4.50
C ALA A 3 17.24 -66.93 -4.21
N PHE A 4 17.37 -65.98 -5.15
CA PHE A 4 18.07 -64.71 -4.96
C PHE A 4 17.09 -63.65 -4.41
N PRO A 5 17.50 -62.80 -3.44
CA PRO A 5 16.57 -61.92 -2.75
C PRO A 5 16.36 -60.60 -3.50
N ILE A 6 15.08 -60.28 -3.76
CA ILE A 6 14.59 -59.09 -4.47
C ILE A 6 14.75 -57.79 -3.64
N ASN A 7 15.14 -57.88 -2.36
CA ASN A 7 15.18 -56.76 -1.41
C ASN A 7 16.37 -55.79 -1.55
N TYR A 8 17.41 -56.13 -2.33
CA TYR A 8 18.62 -55.29 -2.42
C TYR A 8 18.44 -54.07 -3.34
N CYS A 9 17.59 -54.19 -4.38
CA CYS A 9 17.42 -53.15 -5.40
C CYS A 9 16.60 -51.95 -4.90
N THR A 10 15.58 -52.20 -4.07
CA THR A 10 14.70 -51.16 -3.49
C THR A 10 15.44 -50.32 -2.44
N ARG A 11 16.28 -50.95 -1.62
CA ARG A 11 17.09 -50.28 -0.59
C ARG A 11 18.13 -49.35 -1.21
N ARG A 12 18.73 -49.74 -2.35
CA ARG A 12 19.69 -48.90 -3.08
C ARG A 12 19.05 -47.65 -3.69
N LYS A 13 17.81 -47.77 -4.21
CA LYS A 13 17.04 -46.61 -4.72
C LYS A 13 16.65 -45.64 -3.60
N GLN A 14 16.24 -46.15 -2.44
CA GLN A 14 15.91 -45.31 -1.28
C GLN A 14 17.11 -44.54 -0.74
N VAL A 15 18.29 -45.17 -0.68
CA VAL A 15 19.54 -44.50 -0.27
C VAL A 15 19.94 -43.39 -1.24
N LEU A 16 19.77 -43.61 -2.55
CA LEU A 16 20.07 -42.61 -3.58
C LEU A 16 19.14 -41.39 -3.52
N LEU A 17 17.85 -41.62 -3.24
CA LEU A 17 16.86 -40.56 -3.03
C LEU A 17 17.19 -39.73 -1.79
N LEU A 18 17.55 -40.38 -0.67
CA LEU A 18 17.95 -39.68 0.55
C LEU A 18 19.21 -38.83 0.34
N LEU A 19 20.21 -39.36 -0.37
CA LEU A 19 21.42 -38.59 -0.71
C LEU A 19 21.11 -37.39 -1.61
N CYS A 20 20.26 -37.54 -2.62
CA CYS A 20 19.83 -36.41 -3.46
C CYS A 20 19.09 -35.35 -2.63
N CYS A 21 18.17 -35.75 -1.75
CA CYS A 21 17.48 -34.82 -0.86
C CYS A 21 18.46 -34.08 0.07
N LEU A 22 19.46 -34.77 0.64
CA LEU A 22 20.47 -34.14 1.48
C LEU A 22 21.32 -33.13 0.71
N VAL A 23 21.70 -33.43 -0.54
CA VAL A 23 22.44 -32.50 -1.40
C VAL A 23 21.60 -31.27 -1.75
N ILE A 24 20.31 -31.46 -2.07
CA ILE A 24 19.39 -30.36 -2.36
C ILE A 24 19.19 -29.48 -1.11
N LEU A 25 18.98 -30.08 0.06
CA LEU A 25 18.83 -29.34 1.32
C LEU A 25 20.12 -28.59 1.68
N TYR A 26 21.28 -29.18 1.45
CA TYR A 26 22.57 -28.52 1.67
C TYR A 26 22.77 -27.34 0.71
N GLY A 27 22.42 -27.50 -0.57
CA GLY A 27 22.45 -26.42 -1.56
C GLY A 27 21.49 -25.29 -1.21
N PHE A 28 20.27 -25.61 -0.76
CA PHE A 28 19.33 -24.61 -0.25
C PHE A 28 19.88 -23.88 0.98
N LYS A 29 20.52 -24.58 1.93
CA LYS A 29 21.13 -23.95 3.10
C LYS A 29 22.24 -22.97 2.69
N LEU A 30 23.12 -23.38 1.78
CA LEU A 30 24.17 -22.50 1.25
C LEU A 30 23.59 -21.26 0.56
N HIS A 31 22.52 -21.42 -0.22
CA HIS A 31 21.92 -20.29 -0.93
C HIS A 31 21.12 -19.33 -0.03
N VAL A 32 20.58 -19.83 1.08
CA VAL A 32 19.86 -19.04 2.09
C VAL A 32 20.83 -18.31 3.04
N GLU A 33 22.04 -18.83 3.25
CA GLU A 33 23.02 -18.24 4.18
C GLU A 33 23.87 -17.13 3.53
N ASP A 34 23.81 -16.99 2.21
CA ASP A 34 24.34 -15.85 1.44
C ASP A 34 23.40 -14.61 1.49
N ASP A 35 22.72 -14.39 2.61
CA ASP A 35 22.21 -13.06 2.93
C ASP A 35 23.44 -12.16 3.11
N VAL A 36 23.80 -11.43 2.05
CA VAL A 36 24.86 -10.42 2.08
C VAL A 36 24.44 -9.35 3.09
N GLN A 37 24.79 -9.55 4.36
CA GLN A 37 24.65 -8.54 5.37
C GLN A 37 25.70 -7.46 5.10
N PHE A 38 25.29 -6.44 4.37
CA PHE A 38 26.00 -5.16 4.38
C PHE A 38 25.79 -4.51 5.77
N ASN A 39 26.56 -4.99 6.74
CA ASN A 39 26.64 -4.38 8.05
C ASN A 39 27.50 -3.11 7.90
N PHE A 40 26.83 -1.97 7.69
CA PHE A 40 27.47 -0.66 7.78
C PHE A 40 27.79 -0.36 9.25
N ILE A 41 28.83 -1.00 9.77
CA ILE A 41 29.32 -0.72 11.11
C ILE A 41 30.15 0.55 11.02
N ASN A 42 29.68 1.61 11.66
CA ASN A 42 30.54 2.76 11.90
C ASN A 42 31.60 2.34 12.93
N ILE A 43 32.79 2.00 12.43
CA ILE A 43 33.93 1.50 13.20
C ILE A 43 34.47 2.60 14.14
N ASN A 44 34.15 3.87 13.88
CA ASN A 44 34.52 5.02 14.70
C ASN A 44 33.31 5.91 14.99
N GLY A 45 32.57 5.58 16.06
CA GLY A 45 31.37 6.33 16.47
C GLY A 45 31.59 7.82 16.82
N ASN A 46 32.85 8.26 16.92
CA ASN A 46 33.23 9.65 17.18
C ASN A 46 33.59 10.43 15.90
N GLU A 47 33.69 9.77 14.75
CA GLU A 47 33.94 10.43 13.47
C GLU A 47 32.63 10.84 12.81
N LYS A 48 32.71 11.91 12.00
CA LYS A 48 31.59 12.36 11.19
C LYS A 48 31.19 11.24 10.23
N CYS A 49 29.94 10.80 10.27
CA CYS A 49 29.40 9.88 9.27
C CYS A 49 29.43 10.57 7.90
N GLU A 50 30.28 10.08 7.00
CA GLU A 50 30.31 10.52 5.61
C GLU A 50 29.41 9.60 4.77
N ILE A 51 28.24 10.11 4.39
CA ILE A 51 27.33 9.38 3.49
C ILE A 51 27.94 9.43 2.08
N PRO A 52 28.21 8.27 1.45
CA PRO A 52 28.77 8.25 0.11
C PRO A 52 27.81 8.85 -0.91
N LYS A 53 28.36 9.59 -1.88
CA LYS A 53 27.58 10.11 -3.03
C LYS A 53 27.37 9.01 -4.05
N VAL A 54 26.32 8.23 -3.87
CA VAL A 54 25.93 7.15 -4.80
C VAL A 54 25.19 7.73 -6.01
N ASN A 55 25.54 7.27 -7.23
CA ASN A 55 24.80 7.60 -8.45
C ASN A 55 23.40 6.93 -8.41
N PRO A 56 22.29 7.68 -8.43
CA PRO A 56 20.95 7.11 -8.43
C PRO A 56 20.63 6.25 -9.67
N PHE A 57 21.41 6.36 -10.75
CA PHE A 57 21.20 5.63 -12.01
C PHE A 57 22.40 4.75 -12.38
N ASP A 58 23.15 4.27 -11.38
CA ASP A 58 24.27 3.36 -11.60
C ASP A 58 23.81 2.06 -12.29
N GLU A 59 24.55 1.58 -13.29
CA GLU A 59 24.19 0.37 -14.05
C GLU A 59 24.03 -0.85 -13.15
N SER A 60 24.76 -0.91 -12.03
CA SER A 60 24.64 -2.01 -11.07
C SER A 60 23.27 -2.10 -10.38
N ILE A 61 22.52 -1.00 -10.30
CA ILE A 61 21.24 -0.96 -9.59
C ILE A 61 20.02 -0.95 -10.51
N LEU A 62 20.20 -0.56 -11.79
CA LEU A 62 19.10 -0.49 -12.77
C LEU A 62 18.37 -1.84 -12.98
N PRO A 63 19.03 -3.01 -12.95
CA PRO A 63 18.33 -4.30 -13.06
C PRO A 63 17.35 -4.58 -11.92
N PHE A 64 17.55 -3.97 -10.75
CA PHE A 64 16.69 -4.14 -9.58
C PHE A 64 15.53 -3.15 -9.54
N PHE A 65 15.47 -2.25 -10.53
CA PHE A 65 14.43 -1.24 -10.64
C PHE A 65 13.26 -1.77 -11.48
N TRP A 66 12.07 -1.78 -10.88
CA TRP A 66 10.84 -2.15 -11.58
C TRP A 66 9.95 -0.94 -11.77
N LYS A 67 9.66 -0.60 -13.02
CA LYS A 67 8.72 0.47 -13.35
C LYS A 67 7.31 -0.12 -13.52
N PRO A 68 6.34 0.21 -12.64
CA PRO A 68 4.97 -0.23 -12.84
C PRO A 68 4.39 0.42 -14.10
N ASN A 69 3.50 -0.31 -14.77
CA ASN A 69 2.70 0.26 -15.85
C ASN A 69 1.82 1.41 -15.30
N PRO A 70 1.55 2.45 -16.10
CA PRO A 70 0.61 3.50 -15.70
C PRO A 70 -0.72 2.92 -15.25
N ILE A 71 -1.28 3.47 -14.18
CA ILE A 71 -2.60 3.10 -13.70
C ILE A 71 -3.61 3.53 -14.77
N VAL A 72 -4.28 2.57 -15.40
CA VAL A 72 -5.39 2.84 -16.30
C VAL A 72 -6.65 3.00 -15.46
N CYS A 73 -7.01 4.25 -15.17
CA CYS A 73 -8.28 4.55 -14.50
C CYS A 73 -9.43 4.16 -15.44
N SER A 74 -10.36 3.33 -14.97
CA SER A 74 -11.54 3.00 -15.78
C SER A 74 -12.45 4.22 -15.88
N GLU A 75 -12.96 4.52 -17.07
CA GLU A 75 -13.97 5.58 -17.28
C GLU A 75 -15.34 5.23 -16.67
N ASN A 76 -15.47 4.07 -16.00
CA ASN A 76 -16.70 3.72 -15.32
C ASN A 76 -16.91 4.62 -14.12
N THR A 77 -17.72 5.67 -14.31
CA THR A 77 -18.37 6.40 -13.22
C THR A 77 -19.02 5.41 -12.25
N GLU A 78 -18.65 5.53 -10.99
CA GLU A 78 -19.10 4.63 -9.93
C GLU A 78 -20.62 4.72 -9.74
N LEU A 79 -21.23 3.62 -9.27
CA LEU A 79 -22.67 3.58 -8.96
C LEU A 79 -23.02 4.55 -7.83
N VAL A 80 -22.08 4.77 -6.92
CA VAL A 80 -22.20 5.66 -5.78
C VAL A 80 -21.06 6.66 -5.82
N TYR A 81 -21.33 7.91 -5.46
CA TYR A 81 -20.30 8.94 -5.35
C TYR A 81 -20.57 9.82 -4.11
N ILE A 82 -19.54 10.53 -3.66
CA ILE A 82 -19.61 11.49 -2.56
C ILE A 82 -19.41 12.88 -3.17
N ASP A 83 -20.28 13.82 -2.82
CA ASP A 83 -20.16 15.20 -3.28
C ASP A 83 -19.29 16.06 -2.34
N ASP A 84 -19.15 17.34 -2.70
CA ASP A 84 -18.38 18.33 -1.94
C ASP A 84 -19.00 18.69 -0.58
N ASP A 85 -20.27 18.33 -0.37
CA ASP A 85 -21.03 18.56 0.87
C ASP A 85 -21.05 17.31 1.77
N GLU A 86 -20.15 16.35 1.49
CA GLU A 86 -19.99 15.11 2.25
C GLU A 86 -21.22 14.19 2.18
N MET A 87 -22.07 14.36 1.15
CA MET A 87 -23.28 13.57 0.93
C MET A 87 -23.01 12.42 -0.03
N ILE A 88 -23.49 11.23 0.34
CA ILE A 88 -23.44 10.02 -0.49
C ILE A 88 -24.67 9.97 -1.40
N HIS A 89 -24.43 9.76 -2.69
CA HIS A 89 -25.45 9.72 -3.74
C HIS A 89 -25.35 8.47 -4.58
N ILE A 90 -26.49 8.02 -5.10
CA ILE A 90 -26.55 7.02 -6.17
C ILE A 90 -26.53 7.75 -7.52
N ASN A 91 -25.64 7.32 -8.41
CA ASN A 91 -25.57 7.81 -9.77
C ASN A 91 -26.76 7.30 -10.60
N LYS A 92 -27.77 8.15 -10.79
CA LYS A 92 -29.01 7.85 -11.53
C LYS A 92 -28.77 7.37 -12.96
N ASN A 93 -27.69 7.85 -13.60
CA ASN A 93 -27.35 7.41 -14.96
C ASN A 93 -26.94 5.93 -15.00
N ARG A 94 -26.47 5.37 -13.89
CA ARG A 94 -26.06 3.96 -13.75
C ARG A 94 -27.20 3.04 -13.32
N THR A 95 -28.24 3.57 -12.68
CA THR A 95 -29.37 2.76 -12.23
C THR A 95 -30.33 2.42 -13.36
N LYS A 96 -30.34 3.20 -14.45
CA LYS A 96 -31.26 3.02 -15.59
C LYS A 96 -32.74 2.96 -15.16
N GLY A 97 -33.11 3.72 -14.13
CA GLY A 97 -34.47 3.77 -13.57
C GLY A 97 -34.84 2.57 -12.68
N LYS A 98 -33.88 1.72 -12.31
CA LYS A 98 -34.10 0.63 -11.36
C LYS A 98 -34.11 1.16 -9.94
N HIS A 99 -35.09 0.74 -9.15
CA HIS A 99 -35.12 1.05 -7.73
C HIS A 99 -34.01 0.29 -6.99
N ILE A 100 -32.91 0.98 -6.68
CA ILE A 100 -31.77 0.46 -5.94
C ILE A 100 -31.78 1.08 -4.55
N GLU A 101 -31.69 0.22 -3.54
CA GLU A 101 -31.50 0.63 -2.15
C GLU A 101 -30.04 0.41 -1.76
N CYS A 102 -29.42 1.42 -1.18
CA CYS A 102 -28.06 1.32 -0.68
C CYS A 102 -28.04 1.62 0.81
N TYR A 103 -27.02 1.11 1.49
CA TYR A 103 -26.67 1.54 2.83
C TYR A 103 -25.16 1.70 2.93
N TYR A 104 -24.74 2.58 3.83
CA TYR A 104 -23.35 2.67 4.22
C TYR A 104 -23.17 2.33 5.70
N GLN A 105 -21.97 1.87 6.04
CA GLN A 105 -21.52 1.67 7.41
C GLN A 105 -20.15 2.34 7.56
N SER A 106 -20.04 3.25 8.53
CA SER A 106 -18.76 3.87 8.88
C SER A 106 -17.74 2.81 9.29
N VAL A 107 -16.50 2.96 8.83
CA VAL A 107 -15.38 2.11 9.24
C VAL A 107 -14.74 2.73 10.48
N ILE A 108 -14.80 2.01 11.60
CA ILE A 108 -14.35 2.48 12.91
C ILE A 108 -13.16 1.63 13.33
N ARG A 109 -12.07 2.25 13.79
CA ARG A 109 -10.94 1.48 14.36
C ARG A 109 -11.35 0.91 15.71
N LYS A 110 -11.09 -0.37 15.93
CA LYS A 110 -11.35 -0.99 17.24
C LYS A 110 -10.38 -0.42 18.26
N GLU A 111 -10.89 0.01 19.42
CA GLU A 111 -10.03 0.45 20.51
C GLU A 111 -9.04 -0.64 20.92
N GLN A 112 -7.82 -0.24 21.27
CA GLN A 112 -6.74 -1.13 21.70
C GLN A 112 -6.37 -2.20 20.66
N SER A 113 -6.52 -1.89 19.36
CA SER A 113 -6.12 -2.77 18.26
C SER A 113 -5.56 -1.95 17.11
N ASP A 114 -4.41 -2.38 16.57
CA ASP A 114 -3.75 -1.67 15.47
C ASP A 114 -4.31 -2.07 14.09
N ASP A 115 -4.85 -3.28 13.99
CA ASP A 115 -5.20 -3.98 12.76
C ASP A 115 -6.70 -4.30 12.60
N LYS A 116 -7.52 -4.02 13.62
CA LYS A 116 -8.95 -4.39 13.61
C LYS A 116 -9.85 -3.20 13.36
N ILE A 117 -10.83 -3.45 12.50
CA ILE A 117 -11.91 -2.51 12.18
C ILE A 117 -13.26 -3.05 12.62
N LEU A 118 -14.19 -2.16 12.89
CA LEU A 118 -15.59 -2.40 13.16
C LEU A 118 -16.42 -1.63 12.13
N PHE A 119 -17.58 -2.17 11.78
CA PHE A 119 -18.56 -1.46 10.95
C PHE A 119 -19.64 -0.88 11.84
N GLY A 120 -19.93 0.41 11.65
CA GLY A 120 -20.99 1.12 12.34
C GLY A 120 -22.39 0.66 11.95
N THR A 121 -23.39 1.42 12.42
CA THR A 121 -24.79 1.21 12.06
C THR A 121 -25.02 1.44 10.56
N SER A 122 -25.92 0.65 9.97
CA SER A 122 -26.31 0.83 8.57
C SER A 122 -27.20 2.05 8.41
N VAL A 123 -26.76 3.00 7.60
CA VAL A 123 -27.54 4.18 7.22
C VAL A 123 -27.98 4.03 5.78
N TRP A 124 -29.29 3.93 5.58
CA TRP A 124 -29.90 3.66 4.28
C TRP A 124 -30.13 4.94 3.48
N PHE A 125 -29.89 4.84 2.17
CA PHE A 125 -30.07 5.92 1.20
C PHE A 125 -30.51 5.34 -0.15
N ASN A 126 -31.10 6.18 -0.99
CA ASN A 126 -31.60 5.79 -2.30
C ASN A 126 -31.49 6.95 -3.30
N GLU A 127 -32.03 6.79 -4.50
CA GLU A 127 -31.96 7.82 -5.56
C GLU A 127 -32.65 9.15 -5.22
N SER A 128 -33.60 9.14 -4.28
CA SER A 128 -34.37 10.31 -3.86
C SER A 128 -33.87 10.92 -2.55
N ARG A 129 -33.08 10.17 -1.78
CA ARG A 129 -32.59 10.57 -0.46
C ARG A 129 -31.12 10.21 -0.32
N SER A 130 -30.26 11.23 -0.31
CA SER A 130 -28.85 11.11 0.04
C SER A 130 -28.67 10.97 1.56
N ALA A 131 -27.47 10.58 1.98
CA ALA A 131 -27.09 10.51 3.39
C ALA A 131 -25.70 11.11 3.62
N MET A 132 -25.51 11.76 4.76
CA MET A 132 -24.26 12.44 5.13
C MET A 132 -23.22 11.43 5.63
N MET A 133 -22.04 11.39 5.02
CA MET A 133 -20.97 10.49 5.45
C MET A 133 -20.17 11.09 6.60
N GLU A 134 -20.56 10.77 7.84
CA GLU A 134 -19.89 11.30 9.03
C GLU A 134 -18.50 10.70 9.33
N SER A 135 -17.99 9.78 8.52
CA SER A 135 -16.65 9.20 8.71
C SER A 135 -15.79 9.38 7.47
N ASP A 136 -14.47 9.30 7.63
CA ASP A 136 -13.54 9.41 6.50
C ASP A 136 -13.64 8.20 5.56
N PHE A 137 -14.12 7.07 6.08
CA PHE A 137 -14.22 5.80 5.37
C PHE A 137 -15.58 5.13 5.63
N ALA A 138 -16.29 4.76 4.57
CA ALA A 138 -17.53 4.01 4.69
C ALA A 138 -17.54 2.81 3.74
N LYS A 139 -18.01 1.68 4.25
CA LYS A 139 -18.39 0.54 3.42
C LYS A 139 -19.79 0.81 2.87
N VAL A 140 -19.93 0.84 1.55
CA VAL A 140 -21.22 1.02 0.87
C VAL A 140 -21.63 -0.28 0.21
N VAL A 141 -22.87 -0.69 0.43
CA VAL A 141 -23.50 -1.85 -0.19
C VAL A 141 -24.80 -1.39 -0.85
N CYS A 142 -25.02 -1.80 -2.10
CA CYS A 142 -26.29 -1.59 -2.80
C CYS A 142 -26.93 -2.91 -3.19
N VAL A 143 -28.24 -2.96 -2.99
CA VAL A 143 -29.09 -4.12 -3.17
C VAL A 143 -30.12 -3.83 -4.25
N PHE A 144 -30.29 -4.78 -5.17
CA PHE A 144 -31.34 -4.79 -6.18
C PHE A 144 -32.01 -6.16 -6.20
N GLU A 145 -33.33 -6.21 -6.03
CA GLU A 145 -34.10 -7.46 -5.98
C GLU A 145 -33.52 -8.50 -4.99
N GLY A 146 -33.10 -8.03 -3.81
CA GLY A 146 -32.51 -8.86 -2.76
C GLY A 146 -31.08 -9.35 -3.03
N LYS A 147 -30.44 -8.90 -4.11
CA LYS A 147 -29.04 -9.24 -4.44
C LYS A 147 -28.11 -8.05 -4.29
N ASN A 148 -26.93 -8.29 -3.70
CA ASN A 148 -25.87 -7.30 -3.65
C ASN A 148 -25.30 -7.10 -5.06
N ILE A 149 -25.47 -5.88 -5.60
CA ILE A 149 -24.97 -5.51 -6.94
C ILE A 149 -23.75 -4.59 -6.86
N TYR A 150 -23.47 -4.06 -5.68
CA TYR A 150 -22.35 -3.16 -5.42
C TYR A 150 -21.90 -3.30 -3.98
N GLU A 151 -20.59 -3.45 -3.77
CA GLU A 151 -19.98 -3.47 -2.45
C GLU A 151 -18.57 -2.88 -2.57
N ARG A 152 -18.36 -1.68 -2.03
CA ARG A 152 -17.06 -0.98 -2.07
C ARG A 152 -16.81 -0.13 -0.84
N LEU A 153 -15.54 0.11 -0.55
CA LEU A 153 -15.12 1.14 0.37
C LEU A 153 -15.07 2.48 -0.35
N HIS A 154 -15.73 3.46 0.22
CA HIS A 154 -15.65 4.85 -0.17
C HIS A 154 -14.86 5.63 0.88
N TYR A 155 -14.14 6.65 0.42
CA TYR A 155 -13.42 7.55 1.30
C TYR A 155 -13.65 8.99 0.87
N HIS A 156 -13.66 9.88 1.85
CA HIS A 156 -13.71 11.32 1.61
C HIS A 156 -12.85 12.04 2.65
N ILE A 157 -12.22 13.13 2.24
CA ILE A 157 -11.44 13.96 3.15
C ILE A 157 -12.38 15.03 3.68
N LYS A 158 -12.84 14.87 4.93
CA LYS A 158 -13.65 15.89 5.58
C LYS A 158 -12.96 17.23 5.55
N LYS A 159 -13.71 18.27 5.17
CA LYS A 159 -13.20 19.64 5.23
C LYS A 159 -13.04 20.02 6.68
N LYS A 160 -11.81 19.96 7.21
CA LYS A 160 -11.52 20.50 8.54
C LYS A 160 -11.99 21.96 8.57
N GLN A 161 -12.78 22.32 9.57
CA GLN A 161 -13.12 23.72 9.82
C GLN A 161 -11.81 24.50 9.88
N LYS A 162 -11.74 25.67 9.22
CA LYS A 162 -10.55 26.52 9.26
C LYS A 162 -10.36 27.02 10.69
N TYR A 163 -9.61 26.26 11.49
CA TYR A 163 -9.09 26.73 12.77
C TYR A 163 -8.02 27.77 12.43
N PHE A 164 -8.36 29.04 12.66
CA PHE A 164 -7.57 30.25 12.43
C PHE A 164 -7.46 30.75 10.98
N LYS A 165 -8.22 31.82 10.68
CA LYS A 165 -7.69 32.94 9.88
C LYS A 165 -6.86 33.79 10.85
N SER A 166 -5.54 33.69 10.82
CA SER A 166 -4.71 34.78 11.37
C SER A 166 -4.50 35.78 10.24
N ASP A 167 -4.98 37.02 10.42
CA ASP A 167 -4.89 38.14 9.48
C ASP A 167 -3.47 38.71 9.28
N ASN A 168 -2.42 37.91 9.48
CA ASN A 168 -1.04 38.32 9.23
C ASN A 168 -0.36 37.31 8.33
N ASP A 169 0.52 37.82 7.44
CA ASP A 169 1.46 37.12 6.56
C ASP A 169 2.35 36.14 7.33
N SER A 170 1.73 35.08 7.83
CA SER A 170 2.36 33.97 8.50
C SER A 170 2.79 33.01 7.42
N PHE A 171 4.10 32.73 7.38
CA PHE A 171 4.65 31.73 6.48
C PHE A 171 3.88 30.42 6.66
N SER A 172 3.23 29.95 5.59
CA SER A 172 2.60 28.63 5.58
C SER A 172 3.71 27.59 5.47
N VAL A 173 3.95 26.84 6.56
CA VAL A 173 4.89 25.71 6.54
C VAL A 173 4.11 24.45 6.19
N LEU A 174 4.43 23.85 5.04
CA LEU A 174 3.94 22.54 4.64
C LEU A 174 5.00 21.49 4.97
N LEU A 175 4.79 20.73 6.05
CA LEU A 175 5.59 19.55 6.34
C LEU A 175 4.99 18.33 5.64
N PHE A 176 5.74 17.74 4.72
CA PHE A 176 5.33 16.53 3.99
C PHE A 176 6.35 15.42 4.25
N GLY A 177 5.90 14.35 4.91
CA GLY A 177 6.74 13.20 5.27
C GLY A 177 6.43 11.97 4.41
N VAL A 178 7.47 11.34 3.87
CA VAL A 178 7.38 10.06 3.14
C VAL A 178 8.33 9.08 3.80
N ASP A 179 7.79 8.14 4.57
CA ASP A 179 8.58 7.21 5.39
C ASP A 179 9.15 6.04 4.58
N SER A 180 8.41 5.61 3.55
CA SER A 180 8.77 4.40 2.78
C SER A 180 9.69 4.65 1.59
N MET A 181 10.36 5.82 1.50
CA MET A 181 11.18 6.17 0.33
C MET A 181 12.54 6.75 0.72
N SER A 182 13.60 6.12 0.22
CA SER A 182 14.95 6.70 0.30
C SER A 182 15.09 7.89 -0.66
N ARG A 183 16.04 8.79 -0.37
CA ARG A 183 16.34 9.93 -1.26
C ARG A 183 16.70 9.49 -2.68
N LEU A 184 17.48 8.42 -2.83
CA LEU A 184 17.85 7.89 -4.15
C LEU A 184 16.63 7.33 -4.90
N ALA A 185 15.72 6.66 -4.20
CA ALA A 185 14.47 6.18 -4.78
C ALA A 185 13.59 7.35 -5.22
N ALA A 186 13.46 8.40 -4.42
CA ALA A 186 12.72 9.61 -4.80
C ALA A 186 13.28 10.26 -6.08
N ILE A 187 14.60 10.35 -6.23
CA ILE A 187 15.25 10.90 -7.43
C ILE A 187 14.87 10.10 -8.69
N ARG A 188 14.81 8.76 -8.58
CA ARG A 188 14.45 7.89 -9.71
C ARG A 188 12.95 7.88 -10.02
N GLU A 189 12.13 7.71 -8.99
CA GLU A 189 10.70 7.39 -9.12
C GLU A 189 9.82 8.64 -9.21
N LEU A 190 10.24 9.74 -8.57
CA LEU A 190 9.47 10.97 -8.46
C LEU A 190 10.20 12.19 -9.05
N PRO A 191 10.82 12.11 -10.25
CA PRO A 191 11.64 13.19 -10.77
C PRO A 191 10.82 14.47 -11.01
N LYS A 192 9.56 14.32 -11.45
CA LYS A 192 8.64 15.45 -11.65
C LYS A 192 8.26 16.12 -10.34
N THR A 193 7.96 15.32 -9.30
CA THR A 193 7.62 15.83 -7.98
C THR A 193 8.79 16.61 -7.39
N LEU A 194 10.00 16.03 -7.40
CA LEU A 194 11.19 16.72 -6.90
C LEU A 194 11.45 18.02 -7.66
N THR A 195 11.37 17.99 -9.00
CA THR A 195 11.55 19.20 -9.83
C THR A 195 10.51 20.26 -9.49
N TYR A 196 9.25 19.86 -9.29
CA TYR A 196 8.18 20.80 -8.91
C TYR A 196 8.45 21.42 -7.55
N LEU A 197 8.80 20.58 -6.58
CA LEU A 197 9.07 21.04 -5.23
C LEU A 197 10.30 21.95 -5.17
N GLU A 198 11.37 21.66 -5.91
CA GLU A 198 12.57 22.51 -5.98
C GLU A 198 12.31 23.87 -6.63
N LYS A 199 11.45 23.91 -7.65
CA LYS A 199 11.16 25.14 -8.43
C LYS A 199 10.13 26.04 -7.77
N HIS A 200 9.12 25.45 -7.14
CA HIS A 200 7.94 26.18 -6.66
C HIS A 200 7.86 26.29 -5.13
N LEU A 201 8.66 25.51 -4.40
CA LEU A 201 8.71 25.55 -2.95
C LEU A 201 10.17 25.71 -2.51
N ALA A 202 10.40 26.42 -1.41
CA ALA A 202 11.70 26.42 -0.76
C ALA A 202 11.89 25.06 -0.06
N LEU A 203 12.21 24.03 -0.84
CA LEU A 203 12.27 22.67 -0.33
C LEU A 203 13.55 22.45 0.49
N MET A 204 13.37 22.00 1.72
CA MET A 204 14.42 21.47 2.58
C MET A 204 14.19 19.97 2.75
N PHE A 205 15.14 19.14 2.31
CA PHE A 205 15.11 17.72 2.61
C PHE A 205 15.59 17.49 4.05
N LEU A 206 14.68 17.09 4.92
CA LEU A 206 15.02 16.58 6.25
C LEU A 206 14.94 15.05 6.21
N MET A 207 16.08 14.37 6.17
CA MET A 207 16.13 12.92 6.33
C MET A 207 16.32 12.60 7.81
N VAL A 208 15.30 12.03 8.44
CA VAL A 208 15.44 11.45 9.77
C VAL A 208 16.01 10.05 9.59
N ILE A 209 17.29 9.86 9.91
CA ILE A 209 17.86 8.52 10.06
C ILE A 209 17.34 8.00 11.40
N GLN A 210 16.28 7.20 11.36
CA GLN A 210 15.83 6.44 12.52
C GLN A 210 16.97 5.49 12.89
N LYS A 211 17.49 5.62 14.11
CA LYS A 211 18.62 4.86 14.63
C LYS A 211 18.17 3.51 15.17
#